data_AF-A0A9D8TI13-F1
#
_entry.id   AF-A0A9D8TI13-F1
#
_cell.length_a   1.000
_cell.length_b   1.000
_cell.length_c   1.000
_cell.angle_alpha   90.00
_cell.angle_beta   90.00
_cell.angle_gamma   90.00
#
_symmetry.space_group_name_H-M   'P 1'
#
loop_
_entity.id
_entity.type
_entity.pdbx_description
1 polymer ?
#
loop_
_entity_poly.entity_id
_entity_poly.type
_entity_poly.pdbx_seq_one_letter_code
_entity_poly.pdbx_strand_id
1 'polypeptide(L)'
;ENMTIYDNDLTTIQWCIVHEGLYDAGHGKGARGYGAQWGGQRATYHHNLLAHNMSRSPRLNGARSNDIHVLMEYVNNVNYNWGSQNSCYGGDLVEGKTHRVNFINNYYKPGPARKNSSYFVQSSFNGNQNKTQIAQWWMSGNVMEGNTSYTNNNFNGLDASQYTSKGIKKDQLMASGPFEISDPVNAESAQDAYNSVLAAAGAFPRDVVDARIVNEVKTGTAPHRGSVAGRAAGIIDKPSDVGGYPEYKTYNQVTDNDHDGMDDAWEVKYGLDPANAADRNLILASGYTALEAYINGLCGETIAVEFAKPYDLVVAQDGSGDFTTIQSALDAAPDNGQRTRILVKNGTYEEKLFIGDRWKSSNKIISLIGEDVDKVVITWDDYNGKMIDYPGKDDQIKADGSTCGTFTINAPDFYMENITVMNPSTQAQAIALCQKGDRHVLKNCKILGNQDTHRTKKGRRYFYYNCEIEGGVDFIYAGGTCYFYQCNIVSNKAGYVTAPEDVPSFEKMSNGKNLYYGFFFNDCDLTAKAGVGAGSCYLGRPWGEKSGSVFMNCRLGSHINAAGWTKMGEETWKDCSFLEYKSLTADGTALA
;
A
#
# COMPACT_ATOMS: atom_id res chain seq x y z
N GLU A 1 22.87 -0.40 23.49
CA GLU A 1 21.65 0.40 23.31
C GLU A 1 20.50 -0.58 23.29
N ASN A 2 19.39 -0.26 23.96
CA ASN A 2 18.29 -1.22 24.13
C ASN A 2 17.34 -1.20 22.94
N MET A 3 17.03 -0.01 22.41
CA MET A 3 16.10 0.14 21.30
C MET A 3 16.60 1.15 20.27
N THR A 4 16.58 0.78 19.00
CA THR A 4 17.08 1.63 17.92
C THR A 4 16.09 1.60 16.76
N ILE A 5 15.45 2.73 16.49
CA ILE A 5 14.43 2.92 15.46
C ILE A 5 14.76 4.25 14.77
N TYR A 6 15.31 4.21 13.55
CA TYR A 6 15.62 5.36 12.70
C TYR A 6 15.54 4.96 11.23
N ASP A 7 15.49 5.92 10.30
CA ASP A 7 15.22 5.65 8.88
C ASP A 7 13.89 4.88 8.69
N ASN A 8 12.86 5.30 9.42
CA ASN A 8 11.51 4.72 9.40
C ASN A 8 10.45 5.78 9.07
N ASP A 9 9.25 5.31 8.76
CA ASP A 9 8.11 6.15 8.42
C ASP A 9 6.82 5.48 8.89
N LEU A 10 5.84 6.28 9.30
CA LEU A 10 4.55 5.83 9.84
C LEU A 10 4.70 4.81 10.99
N THR A 11 5.46 5.18 12.01
CA THR A 11 5.80 4.28 13.13
C THR A 11 5.31 4.83 14.46
N THR A 12 4.72 3.96 15.29
CA THR A 12 4.35 4.29 16.69
C THR A 12 5.05 3.36 17.67
N ILE A 13 5.61 3.91 18.76
CA ILE A 13 6.10 3.15 19.92
C ILE A 13 5.35 3.63 21.15
N GLN A 14 4.68 2.70 21.82
CA GLN A 14 3.87 2.99 22.99
C GLN A 14 3.93 1.92 24.07
N TRP A 15 3.68 2.35 25.31
CA TRP A 15 3.57 1.47 26.48
C TRP A 15 4.79 0.56 26.71
N CYS A 16 5.97 0.97 26.24
CA CYS A 16 7.22 0.22 26.40
C CYS A 16 8.00 0.67 27.64
N ILE A 17 8.75 -0.25 28.25
CA ILE A 17 9.82 0.08 29.21
C ILE A 17 11.19 -0.11 28.54
N VAL A 18 11.99 0.95 28.51
CA VAL A 18 13.37 0.94 28.00
C VAL A 18 14.32 1.28 29.14
N HIS A 19 14.92 0.26 29.75
CA HIS A 19 15.70 0.45 30.97
C HIS A 19 17.08 -0.21 30.99
N GLU A 20 17.97 0.32 31.82
CA GLU A 20 19.24 -0.31 32.21
C GLU A 20 20.12 -0.77 31.03
N GLY A 21 20.32 0.10 30.04
CA GLY A 21 21.33 -0.15 29.01
C GLY A 21 22.70 -0.43 29.63
N LEU A 22 23.28 -1.59 29.34
CA LEU A 22 24.52 -2.06 29.98
C LEU A 22 25.68 -1.09 29.71
N TYR A 23 26.27 -0.55 30.78
CA TYR A 23 27.25 0.51 30.69
C TYR A 23 28.57 0.06 30.05
N ASP A 24 29.18 -1.01 30.56
CA ASP A 24 30.47 -1.52 30.05
C ASP A 24 30.38 -2.97 29.56
N ALA A 25 29.53 -3.20 28.55
CA ALA A 25 29.33 -4.51 27.93
C ALA A 25 30.36 -4.85 26.82
N GLY A 26 31.55 -4.23 26.82
CA GLY A 26 32.61 -4.54 25.84
C GLY A 26 32.43 -3.93 24.45
N HIS A 27 31.66 -2.85 24.31
CA HIS A 27 31.45 -2.18 23.03
C HIS A 27 32.75 -1.55 22.49
N GLY A 28 33.09 -1.79 21.21
CA GLY A 28 34.37 -1.36 20.61
C GLY A 28 34.63 0.16 20.54
N LYS A 29 33.66 0.98 20.95
CA LYS A 29 33.78 2.45 21.07
C LYS A 29 33.79 2.92 22.55
N GLY A 30 34.10 2.03 23.49
CA GLY A 30 34.07 2.26 24.93
C GLY A 30 32.69 2.08 25.56
N ALA A 31 32.62 2.32 26.88
CA ALA A 31 31.44 2.16 27.72
C ALA A 31 30.26 3.08 27.30
N ARG A 32 29.08 2.48 27.07
CA ARG A 32 27.89 3.09 26.44
C ARG A 32 26.58 2.44 26.91
N GLY A 33 26.14 2.77 28.13
CA GLY A 33 24.85 2.34 28.70
C GLY A 33 23.66 3.12 28.16
N TYR A 34 23.32 2.92 26.88
CA TYR A 34 22.35 3.73 26.16
C TYR A 34 20.96 3.14 26.14
N GLY A 35 19.93 3.96 26.36
CA GLY A 35 18.53 3.55 26.32
C GLY A 35 18.04 3.35 24.88
N ALA A 36 17.73 4.46 24.21
CA ALA A 36 17.05 4.44 22.93
C ALA A 36 17.61 5.44 21.91
N GLN A 37 17.57 5.06 20.63
CA GLN A 37 17.69 5.95 19.48
C GLN A 37 16.39 5.94 18.70
N TRP A 38 15.67 7.05 18.69
CA TRP A 38 14.32 7.18 18.13
C TRP A 38 14.31 8.27 17.07
N GLY A 39 13.91 7.94 15.84
CA GLY A 39 13.85 8.85 14.68
C GLY A 39 12.70 8.47 13.75
N GLY A 40 12.68 9.03 12.54
CA GLY A 40 11.69 8.70 11.51
C GLY A 40 11.03 9.93 10.89
N GLN A 41 10.45 9.77 9.70
CA GLN A 41 9.82 10.88 8.97
C GLN A 41 8.47 11.27 9.54
N ARG A 42 7.66 10.27 9.93
CA ARG A 42 6.40 10.43 10.67
C ARG A 42 6.36 9.38 11.76
N ALA A 43 6.80 9.76 12.96
CA ALA A 43 6.97 8.80 14.05
C ALA A 43 6.46 9.33 15.38
N THR A 44 5.73 8.48 16.11
CA THR A 44 5.11 8.81 17.39
C THR A 44 5.65 7.92 18.49
N TYR A 45 6.12 8.54 19.57
CA TYR A 45 6.67 7.89 20.75
C TYR A 45 5.89 8.39 21.95
N HIS A 46 4.98 7.58 22.48
CA HIS A 46 4.12 8.02 23.58
C HIS A 46 3.88 6.99 24.67
N HIS A 47 3.66 7.45 25.90
CA HIS A 47 3.41 6.59 27.06
C HIS A 47 4.48 5.51 27.32
N ASN A 48 5.75 5.81 27.03
CA ASN A 48 6.87 4.92 27.33
C ASN A 48 7.57 5.31 28.64
N LEU A 49 8.18 4.34 29.31
CA LEU A 49 9.06 4.54 30.45
C LEU A 49 10.51 4.32 30.04
N LEU A 50 11.35 5.33 30.18
CA LEU A 50 12.79 5.20 30.02
C LEU A 50 13.46 5.38 31.39
N ALA A 51 14.16 4.35 31.87
CA ALA A 51 14.64 4.33 33.25
C ALA A 51 16.09 3.83 33.38
N HIS A 52 16.87 4.43 34.27
CA HIS A 52 18.22 3.94 34.62
C HIS A 52 19.21 3.85 33.44
N ASN A 53 19.00 4.65 32.40
CA ASN A 53 19.90 4.71 31.25
C ASN A 53 21.02 5.72 31.51
N MET A 54 22.28 5.38 31.19
CA MET A 54 23.37 6.35 31.34
C MET A 54 23.17 7.57 30.43
N SER A 55 22.78 7.35 29.18
CA SER A 55 22.46 8.41 28.22
C SER A 55 21.50 7.85 27.16
N ARG A 56 21.13 8.65 26.18
CA ARG A 56 20.13 8.32 25.15
C ARG A 56 18.82 7.85 25.79
N SER A 57 18.22 8.76 26.54
CA SER A 57 16.92 8.56 27.17
C SER A 57 15.93 9.62 26.67
N PRO A 58 15.51 9.55 25.39
CA PRO A 58 16.12 8.89 24.22
C PRO A 58 17.12 9.81 23.50
N ARG A 59 17.86 9.31 22.51
CA ARG A 59 18.37 10.17 21.43
C ARG A 59 17.28 10.34 20.38
N LEU A 60 16.92 11.58 20.05
CA LEU A 60 16.00 11.92 18.96
C LEU A 60 16.78 12.05 17.65
N ASN A 61 16.84 10.98 16.87
CA ASN A 61 17.67 10.87 15.69
C ASN A 61 17.28 11.91 14.63
N GLY A 62 18.30 12.66 14.21
CA GLY A 62 18.13 13.72 13.22
C GLY A 62 18.20 13.26 11.76
N ALA A 63 17.77 14.15 10.86
CA ALA A 63 17.66 13.90 9.42
C ALA A 63 19.04 13.91 8.74
N ARG A 64 19.79 12.81 8.86
CA ARG A 64 21.17 12.69 8.36
C ARG A 64 21.34 11.82 7.13
N SER A 65 20.59 10.73 7.01
CA SER A 65 20.80 9.70 5.98
C SER A 65 19.60 9.52 5.06
N ASN A 66 18.69 8.57 5.34
CA ASN A 66 17.55 8.31 4.47
C ASN A 66 16.35 9.18 4.85
N ASP A 67 16.25 9.53 6.13
CA ASP A 67 15.28 10.51 6.60
C ASP A 67 15.50 11.90 5.96
N ILE A 68 14.48 12.41 5.25
CA ILE A 68 14.48 13.74 4.60
C ILE A 68 13.68 14.74 5.43
N HIS A 69 12.46 14.36 5.83
CA HIS A 69 11.56 15.19 6.61
C HIS A 69 11.22 14.52 7.94
N VAL A 70 12.06 14.70 8.96
CA VAL A 70 11.78 14.18 10.30
C VAL A 70 10.69 15.03 10.96
N LEU A 71 9.57 14.40 11.27
CA LEU A 71 8.46 14.92 12.05
C LEU A 71 8.11 13.89 13.13
N MET A 72 8.41 14.23 14.38
CA MET A 72 8.26 13.32 15.51
C MET A 72 7.31 13.85 16.58
N GLU A 73 6.51 12.96 17.14
CA GLU A 73 5.80 13.17 18.40
C GLU A 73 6.53 12.44 19.52
N TYR A 74 6.96 13.18 20.55
CA TYR A 74 7.48 12.64 21.80
C TYR A 74 6.58 13.13 22.93
N VAL A 75 5.55 12.33 23.24
CA VAL A 75 4.37 12.77 23.99
C VAL A 75 4.12 11.87 25.20
N ASN A 76 3.86 12.40 26.39
CA ASN A 76 3.47 11.59 27.56
C ASN A 76 4.44 10.48 27.99
N ASN A 77 5.74 10.62 27.71
CA ASN A 77 6.74 9.65 28.17
C ASN A 77 7.25 9.99 29.58
N VAL A 78 7.65 8.97 30.33
CA VAL A 78 8.29 9.09 31.64
C VAL A 78 9.78 8.80 31.51
N ASN A 79 10.61 9.71 31.99
CA ASN A 79 12.06 9.55 32.04
C ASN A 79 12.52 9.55 33.49
N TYR A 80 13.29 8.54 33.89
CA TYR A 80 13.73 8.36 35.26
C TYR A 80 15.22 8.00 35.36
N ASN A 81 15.90 8.61 36.34
CA ASN A 81 17.24 8.21 36.80
C ASN A 81 18.31 8.07 35.71
N TRP A 82 18.40 9.04 34.79
CA TRP A 82 19.42 9.05 33.77
C TRP A 82 20.80 9.48 34.32
N GLY A 83 21.89 8.96 33.74
CA GLY A 83 23.25 9.22 34.25
C GLY A 83 23.92 10.51 33.73
N SER A 84 23.69 10.87 32.47
CA SER A 84 24.34 11.99 31.79
C SER A 84 23.50 13.25 31.77
N GLN A 85 24.13 14.42 31.77
CA GLN A 85 23.45 15.72 31.65
C GLN A 85 22.63 15.84 30.36
N ASN A 86 23.19 15.34 29.26
CA ASN A 86 22.58 15.25 27.94
C ASN A 86 22.06 13.82 27.70
N SER A 87 21.21 13.34 28.59
CA SER A 87 20.60 12.02 28.43
C SER A 87 19.62 12.01 27.26
N CYS A 88 18.78 13.03 27.13
CA CYS A 88 17.97 13.27 25.93
C CYS A 88 18.65 14.30 25.02
N TYR A 89 18.92 13.93 23.77
CA TYR A 89 19.57 14.82 22.80
C TYR A 89 19.25 14.42 21.36
N GLY A 90 19.35 15.35 20.41
CA GLY A 90 19.02 15.01 19.03
C GLY A 90 18.77 16.21 18.13
N GLY A 91 18.19 15.97 16.97
CA GLY A 91 17.85 17.03 16.01
C GLY A 91 18.94 17.39 15.01
N ASP A 92 20.00 16.61 14.91
CA ASP A 92 21.06 16.86 13.93
C ASP A 92 20.62 16.59 12.49
N LEU A 93 20.54 17.61 11.62
CA LEU A 93 20.17 17.48 10.20
C LEU A 93 21.29 17.87 9.22
N VAL A 94 21.17 17.46 7.95
CA VAL A 94 22.03 17.88 6.82
C VAL A 94 21.23 18.66 5.76
N GLU A 95 21.86 19.05 4.65
CA GLU A 95 21.32 20.10 3.75
C GLU A 95 20.11 19.58 2.98
N GLY A 96 19.11 20.43 2.77
CA GLY A 96 17.87 20.05 2.10
C GLY A 96 16.90 19.24 2.97
N LYS A 97 17.15 19.11 4.29
CA LYS A 97 16.34 18.29 5.20
C LYS A 97 15.73 19.08 6.34
N THR A 98 14.73 18.50 6.99
CA THR A 98 14.04 19.12 8.13
C THR A 98 13.97 18.18 9.34
N HIS A 99 14.01 18.76 10.54
CA HIS A 99 13.76 18.04 11.79
C HIS A 99 12.81 18.84 12.67
N ARG A 100 11.66 18.27 12.97
CA ARG A 100 10.55 18.88 13.71
C ARG A 100 10.08 17.93 14.79
N VAL A 101 9.94 18.42 16.02
CA VAL A 101 9.51 17.60 17.16
C VAL A 101 8.41 18.28 17.96
N ASN A 102 7.28 17.61 18.11
CA ASN A 102 6.28 17.88 19.14
C ASN A 102 6.71 17.18 20.44
N PHE A 103 7.18 17.93 21.43
CA PHE A 103 7.68 17.44 22.70
C PHE A 103 6.72 17.85 23.83
N ILE A 104 5.72 17.00 24.10
CA ILE A 104 4.51 17.40 24.82
C ILE A 104 4.27 16.53 26.06
N ASN A 105 4.00 17.16 27.20
CA ASN A 105 3.49 16.49 28.40
C ASN A 105 4.33 15.30 28.89
N ASN A 106 5.66 15.33 28.73
CA ASN A 106 6.55 14.30 29.25
C ASN A 106 6.89 14.57 30.73
N TYR A 107 7.08 13.50 31.51
CA TYR A 107 7.45 13.58 32.93
C TYR A 107 8.91 13.18 33.13
N TYR A 108 9.72 14.10 33.63
CA TYR A 108 11.15 13.89 33.90
C TYR A 108 11.39 13.88 35.40
N LYS A 109 11.80 12.73 35.94
CA LYS A 109 12.11 12.52 37.34
C LYS A 109 13.61 12.25 37.55
N PRO A 110 14.38 13.24 38.04
CA PRO A 110 15.77 13.02 38.44
C PRO A 110 15.87 11.90 39.48
N GLY A 111 16.93 11.11 39.40
CA GLY A 111 17.15 9.98 40.30
C GLY A 111 18.54 10.00 40.95
N PRO A 112 18.87 8.99 41.76
CA PRO A 112 20.15 8.94 42.46
C PRO A 112 21.39 8.93 41.55
N ALA A 113 21.26 8.59 40.26
CA ALA A 113 22.33 8.71 39.27
C ALA A 113 22.72 10.17 38.98
N ARG A 114 21.75 11.08 39.00
CA ARG A 114 21.93 12.50 38.71
C ARG A 114 20.79 13.33 39.32
N LYS A 115 21.09 14.01 40.42
CA LYS A 115 20.13 14.83 41.17
C LYS A 115 20.00 16.27 40.65
N ASN A 116 21.05 16.82 40.03
CA ASN A 116 21.12 18.23 39.60
C ASN A 116 21.62 18.37 38.14
N SER A 117 21.33 19.53 37.53
CA SER A 117 21.88 19.96 36.24
C SER A 117 21.51 19.05 35.06
N SER A 118 20.23 18.87 34.79
CA SER A 118 19.70 18.16 33.61
C SER A 118 18.85 19.10 32.77
N TYR A 119 18.58 18.74 31.52
CA TYR A 119 17.64 19.43 30.61
C TYR A 119 16.54 18.44 30.18
N PHE A 120 15.46 18.92 29.56
CA PHE A 120 14.51 18.04 28.88
C PHE A 120 15.16 17.41 27.64
N VAL A 121 15.86 18.24 26.85
CA VAL A 121 16.54 17.82 25.62
C VAL A 121 17.68 18.79 25.27
N GLN A 122 18.78 18.27 24.73
CA GLN A 122 19.80 19.06 24.04
C GLN A 122 19.63 18.96 22.53
N SER A 123 19.39 20.10 21.87
CA SER A 123 19.38 20.16 20.40
C SER A 123 20.82 20.09 19.88
N SER A 124 21.11 19.06 19.09
CA SER A 124 22.43 18.74 18.55
C SER A 124 22.69 19.52 17.27
N PHE A 125 23.85 20.15 17.19
CA PHE A 125 24.36 20.82 16.00
C PHE A 125 25.51 19.99 15.41
N ASN A 126 25.35 19.52 14.17
CA ASN A 126 26.47 18.89 13.45
C ASN A 126 27.42 20.00 12.97
N GLY A 127 28.73 19.89 13.23
CA GLY A 127 29.71 20.92 12.93
C GLY A 127 29.77 21.38 11.46
N ASN A 128 29.26 20.57 10.53
CA ASN A 128 29.14 20.89 9.11
C ASN A 128 27.79 21.53 8.72
N GLN A 129 26.92 21.87 9.70
CA GLN A 129 25.66 22.55 9.44
C GLN A 129 25.86 24.04 9.11
N ASN A 130 25.27 24.49 8.02
CA ASN A 130 24.96 25.86 7.68
C ASN A 130 23.87 26.43 8.60
N LYS A 131 23.85 27.77 8.76
CA LYS A 131 22.94 28.47 9.68
C LYS A 131 21.45 28.33 9.36
N THR A 132 21.09 27.77 8.20
CA THR A 132 19.71 27.50 7.78
C THR A 132 19.21 26.13 8.25
N GLN A 133 20.10 25.26 8.74
CA GLN A 133 19.78 23.90 9.16
C GLN A 133 19.48 23.83 10.66
N ILE A 134 18.31 24.34 11.05
CA ILE A 134 17.90 24.47 12.44
C ILE A 134 16.77 23.48 12.74
N ALA A 135 16.98 22.60 13.72
CA ALA A 135 15.91 21.75 14.24
C ALA A 135 14.84 22.62 14.92
N GLN A 136 13.57 22.27 14.70
CA GLN A 136 12.44 23.01 15.23
C GLN A 136 11.72 22.19 16.30
N TRP A 137 11.43 22.82 17.43
CA TRP A 137 10.88 22.20 18.62
C TRP A 137 9.61 22.92 19.04
N TRP A 138 8.54 22.16 19.23
CA TRP A 138 7.39 22.61 20.00
C TRP A 138 7.44 21.92 21.36
N MET A 139 7.54 22.68 22.45
CA MET A 139 7.65 22.14 23.81
C MET A 139 6.56 22.70 24.70
N SER A 140 5.68 21.84 25.23
CA SER A 140 4.57 22.26 26.09
C SER A 140 4.20 21.22 27.14
N GLY A 141 3.80 21.70 28.33
CA GLY A 141 3.26 20.91 29.44
C GLY A 141 4.16 19.81 30.03
N ASN A 142 5.45 19.78 29.68
CA ASN A 142 6.42 18.87 30.28
C ASN A 142 6.74 19.26 31.73
N VAL A 143 6.96 18.26 32.58
CA VAL A 143 7.29 18.43 34.00
C VAL A 143 8.71 17.95 34.27
N MET A 144 9.52 18.77 34.92
CA MET A 144 10.82 18.40 35.49
C MET A 144 10.71 18.42 37.01
N GLU A 145 10.65 17.25 37.64
CA GLU A 145 10.51 17.15 39.08
C GLU A 145 11.66 17.87 39.80
N GLY A 146 11.32 18.74 40.75
CA GLY A 146 12.28 19.58 41.47
C GLY A 146 12.76 20.84 40.71
N ASN A 147 12.29 21.11 39.49
CA ASN A 147 12.64 22.32 38.73
C ASN A 147 11.38 23.05 38.21
N THR A 148 10.90 23.99 39.01
CA THR A 148 9.73 24.83 38.69
C THR A 148 9.98 25.77 37.51
N SER A 149 11.22 26.21 37.28
CA SER A 149 11.56 27.08 36.13
C SER A 149 11.31 26.37 34.80
N TYR A 150 11.69 25.09 34.70
CA TYR A 150 11.50 24.30 33.47
C TYR A 150 10.05 23.84 33.33
N THR A 151 9.40 23.52 34.45
CA THR A 151 8.00 23.11 34.45
C THR A 151 7.07 24.26 34.06
N ASN A 152 7.28 25.47 34.58
CA ASN A 152 6.47 26.64 34.25
C ASN A 152 6.77 27.22 32.85
N ASN A 153 8.00 27.05 32.37
CA ASN A 153 8.40 27.46 31.04
C ASN A 153 9.34 26.41 30.43
N ASN A 154 8.78 25.49 29.64
CA ASN A 154 9.52 24.39 29.03
C ASN A 154 10.67 24.85 28.12
N PHE A 155 10.59 26.08 27.59
CA PHE A 155 11.69 26.69 26.85
C PHE A 155 13.00 26.66 27.66
N ASN A 156 12.95 26.88 28.98
CA ASN A 156 14.14 26.88 29.83
C ASN A 156 14.84 25.51 29.90
N GLY A 157 14.10 24.43 29.66
CA GLY A 157 14.62 23.05 29.64
C GLY A 157 15.17 22.59 28.30
N LEU A 158 15.16 23.42 27.24
CA LEU A 158 15.86 23.16 25.98
C LEU A 158 17.32 23.65 26.07
N ASP A 159 18.30 22.75 25.97
CA ASP A 159 19.70 23.16 25.79
C ASP A 159 20.01 23.39 24.30
N ALA A 160 20.40 24.62 23.97
CA ALA A 160 20.79 25.05 22.62
C ALA A 160 22.23 25.56 22.57
N SER A 161 23.06 25.20 23.57
CA SER A 161 24.46 25.66 23.69
C SER A 161 25.29 25.44 22.42
N GLN A 162 25.06 24.33 21.71
CA GLN A 162 25.74 24.02 20.46
C GLN A 162 25.39 24.99 19.32
N TYR A 163 24.14 25.49 19.29
CA TYR A 163 23.68 26.50 18.32
C TYR A 163 24.16 27.91 18.69
N THR A 164 24.08 28.27 19.97
CA THR A 164 24.52 29.59 20.43
C THR A 164 26.01 29.80 20.24
N SER A 165 26.81 28.74 20.34
CA SER A 165 28.25 28.77 20.00
C SER A 165 28.55 29.15 18.55
N LYS A 166 27.55 29.05 17.66
CA LYS A 166 27.61 29.40 16.22
C LYS A 166 26.85 30.70 15.89
N GLY A 167 26.40 31.43 16.91
CA GLY A 167 25.65 32.68 16.76
C GLY A 167 24.19 32.50 16.37
N ILE A 168 23.63 31.29 16.51
CA ILE A 168 22.20 31.02 16.32
C ILE A 168 21.50 31.17 17.66
N LYS A 169 20.45 32.00 17.73
CA LYS A 169 19.71 32.24 18.98
C LYS A 169 18.80 31.06 19.28
N LYS A 170 18.67 30.73 20.57
CA LYS A 170 17.79 29.65 21.04
C LYS A 170 16.34 29.82 20.58
N ASP A 171 15.82 31.04 20.52
CA ASP A 171 14.44 31.32 20.04
C ASP A 171 14.19 30.85 18.60
N GLN A 172 15.24 30.76 17.78
CA GLN A 172 15.13 30.30 16.38
C GLN A 172 14.88 28.79 16.27
N LEU A 173 15.07 28.04 17.35
CA LEU A 173 14.76 26.61 17.41
C LEU A 173 13.30 26.35 17.80
N MET A 174 12.56 27.37 18.23
CA MET A 174 11.20 27.19 18.74
C MET A 174 10.17 27.42 17.65
N ALA A 175 9.26 26.47 17.51
CA ALA A 175 8.05 26.63 16.72
C ALA A 175 7.05 27.54 17.44
N SER A 176 6.21 28.24 16.67
CA SER A 176 5.13 29.09 17.21
C SER A 176 3.91 28.30 17.69
N GLY A 177 3.83 27.01 17.33
CA GLY A 177 2.74 26.10 17.66
C GLY A 177 3.15 24.65 17.41
N PRO A 178 2.32 23.66 17.80
CA PRO A 178 2.56 22.27 17.48
C PRO A 178 2.60 22.07 15.96
N PHE A 179 3.45 21.16 15.51
CA PHE A 179 3.43 20.69 14.13
C PHE A 179 2.21 19.81 13.91
N GLU A 180 1.54 19.97 12.77
CA GLU A 180 0.36 19.17 12.43
C GLU A 180 0.73 17.71 12.16
N ILE A 181 -0.08 16.81 12.72
CA ILE A 181 -0.03 15.36 12.53
C ILE A 181 -1.43 14.93 12.13
N SER A 182 -1.56 14.02 11.17
CA SER A 182 -2.86 13.58 10.64
C SER A 182 -3.73 12.95 11.73
N ASP A 183 -3.12 12.17 12.61
CA ASP A 183 -3.78 11.46 13.71
C ASP A 183 -2.98 11.64 15.02
N PRO A 184 -3.11 12.79 15.70
CA PRO A 184 -2.31 13.09 16.87
C PRO A 184 -2.73 12.23 18.08
N VAL A 185 -1.78 11.95 18.97
CA VAL A 185 -2.05 11.27 20.24
C VAL A 185 -3.06 12.07 21.08
N ASN A 186 -4.04 11.38 21.67
CA ASN A 186 -4.86 11.94 22.74
C ASN A 186 -4.01 12.17 23.99
N ALA A 187 -3.40 13.36 24.08
CA ALA A 187 -2.41 13.66 25.10
C ALA A 187 -3.04 13.85 26.49
N GLU A 188 -2.45 13.19 27.48
CA GLU A 188 -2.73 13.39 28.91
C GLU A 188 -1.89 14.55 29.47
N SER A 189 -2.18 15.03 30.69
CA SER A 189 -1.21 15.88 31.39
C SER A 189 0.06 15.08 31.71
N ALA A 190 1.21 15.73 31.90
CA ALA A 190 2.44 15.00 32.26
C ALA A 190 2.30 14.21 33.57
N GLN A 191 1.51 14.71 34.51
CA GLN A 191 1.28 14.04 35.79
C GLN A 191 0.36 12.83 35.65
N ASP A 192 -0.65 12.90 34.78
CA ASP A 192 -1.54 11.77 34.48
C ASP A 192 -0.77 10.70 33.70
N ALA A 193 0.02 11.12 32.70
CA ALA A 193 0.91 10.23 31.95
C ALA A 193 1.88 9.48 32.87
N TYR A 194 2.43 10.13 33.89
CA TYR A 194 3.25 9.46 34.90
C TYR A 194 2.49 8.31 35.58
N ASN A 195 1.22 8.49 35.92
CA ASN A 195 0.41 7.46 36.54
C ASN A 195 0.06 6.35 35.54
N SER A 196 -0.41 6.71 34.34
CA SER A 196 -0.82 5.78 33.28
C SER A 196 0.36 4.91 32.84
N VAL A 197 1.53 5.50 32.57
CA VAL A 197 2.74 4.76 32.16
C VAL A 197 3.18 3.77 33.24
N LEU A 198 3.20 4.17 34.51
CA LEU A 198 3.56 3.25 35.60
C LEU A 198 2.51 2.17 35.86
N ALA A 199 1.27 2.37 35.42
CA ALA A 199 0.22 1.37 35.49
C ALA A 199 0.35 0.33 34.36
N ALA A 200 0.57 0.77 33.12
CA ALA A 200 0.37 -0.08 31.94
C ALA A 200 1.65 -0.44 31.15
N ALA A 201 2.74 0.35 31.23
CA ALA A 201 3.91 0.07 30.41
C ALA A 201 4.63 -1.22 30.83
N GLY A 202 5.23 -1.90 29.84
CA GLY A 202 6.04 -3.10 29.99
C GLY A 202 5.33 -4.39 29.57
N ALA A 203 5.87 -5.51 30.01
CA ALA A 203 5.27 -6.83 29.84
C ALA A 203 3.86 -6.89 30.44
N PHE A 204 2.99 -7.68 29.82
CA PHE A 204 1.65 -7.96 30.30
C PHE A 204 1.41 -9.48 30.38
N PRO A 205 1.13 -10.06 31.57
CA PRO A 205 1.24 -9.41 32.88
C PRO A 205 2.69 -8.99 33.19
N ARG A 206 2.83 -7.96 34.02
CA ARG A 206 4.13 -7.38 34.37
C ARG A 206 5.06 -8.41 35.01
N ASP A 207 6.27 -8.53 34.49
CA ASP A 207 7.28 -9.42 35.05
C ASP A 207 8.01 -8.81 36.26
N VAL A 208 8.87 -9.60 36.89
CA VAL A 208 9.61 -9.19 38.10
C VAL A 208 10.60 -8.05 37.84
N VAL A 209 11.10 -7.92 36.60
CA VAL A 209 12.04 -6.87 36.21
C VAL A 209 11.28 -5.56 36.04
N ASP A 210 10.23 -5.56 35.24
CA ASP A 210 9.38 -4.38 35.03
C ASP A 210 8.74 -3.90 36.33
N ALA A 211 8.30 -4.83 37.19
CA ALA A 211 7.76 -4.50 38.51
C ALA A 211 8.79 -3.78 39.39
N ARG A 212 10.06 -4.23 39.36
CA ARG A 212 11.17 -3.57 40.06
C ARG A 212 11.40 -2.17 39.50
N ILE A 213 11.52 -2.01 38.18
CA ILE A 213 11.77 -0.71 37.54
C ILE A 213 10.65 0.28 37.88
N VAL A 214 9.37 -0.12 37.76
CA VAL A 214 8.24 0.73 38.14
C VAL A 214 8.29 1.10 39.63
N ASN A 215 8.62 0.16 40.51
CA ASN A 215 8.73 0.45 41.94
C ASN A 215 9.86 1.46 42.23
N GLU A 216 11.02 1.30 41.61
CA GLU A 216 12.15 2.22 41.71
C GLU A 216 11.79 3.64 41.24
N VAL A 217 11.03 3.77 40.14
CA VAL A 217 10.50 5.06 39.68
C VAL A 217 9.56 5.66 40.73
N LYS A 218 8.61 4.88 41.27
CA LYS A 218 7.64 5.35 42.27
C LYS A 218 8.32 5.88 43.53
N THR A 219 9.26 5.11 44.08
CA THR A 219 9.97 5.45 45.32
C THR A 219 11.11 6.45 45.11
N GLY A 220 11.54 6.68 43.87
CA GLY A 220 12.69 7.53 43.56
C GLY A 220 14.02 6.90 44.00
N THR A 221 14.09 5.57 44.11
CA THR A 221 15.28 4.84 44.55
C THR A 221 15.97 4.12 43.39
N ALA A 222 17.26 3.87 43.51
CA ALA A 222 18.01 3.00 42.62
C ALA A 222 19.03 2.21 43.46
N PRO A 223 18.62 1.08 44.08
CA PRO A 223 19.42 0.39 45.08
C PRO A 223 20.62 -0.36 44.50
N HIS A 224 20.56 -0.71 43.21
CA HIS A 224 21.61 -1.46 42.51
C HIS A 224 22.63 -0.53 41.83
N ARG A 225 23.85 -1.04 41.61
CA ARG A 225 24.94 -0.35 40.91
C ARG A 225 25.74 -1.34 40.09
N GLY A 226 26.34 -0.87 39.01
CA GLY A 226 27.29 -1.65 38.23
C GLY A 226 28.45 -2.17 39.06
N SER A 227 28.88 -3.39 38.75
CA SER A 227 29.97 -4.08 39.45
C SER A 227 31.35 -3.43 39.29
N VAL A 228 31.53 -2.50 38.34
CA VAL A 228 32.76 -1.71 38.21
C VAL A 228 32.74 -0.55 39.20
N ALA A 229 33.88 -0.25 39.84
CA ALA A 229 33.97 0.82 40.83
C ALA A 229 33.57 2.21 40.26
N GLY A 230 32.86 3.00 41.06
CA GLY A 230 32.48 4.38 40.70
C GLY A 230 31.19 4.52 39.90
N ARG A 231 30.39 3.46 39.74
CA ARG A 231 29.12 3.50 39.00
C ARG A 231 28.04 4.28 39.75
N ALA A 232 27.31 5.10 38.98
CA ALA A 232 26.14 5.83 39.46
C ALA A 232 25.00 4.84 39.80
N ALA A 233 24.11 5.23 40.72
CA ALA A 233 23.05 4.33 41.17
C ALA A 233 22.04 4.03 40.06
N GLY A 234 21.71 2.76 39.87
CA GLY A 234 20.88 2.26 38.77
C GLY A 234 21.62 2.04 37.45
N ILE A 235 22.86 2.50 37.31
CA ILE A 235 23.64 2.27 36.08
C ILE A 235 24.44 0.97 36.25
N ILE A 236 24.03 -0.07 35.53
CA ILE A 236 24.58 -1.43 35.65
C ILE A 236 25.59 -1.76 34.55
N ASP A 237 26.50 -2.70 34.82
CA ASP A 237 27.46 -3.19 33.82
C ASP A 237 27.00 -4.55 33.22
N LYS A 238 26.27 -5.34 33.99
CA LYS A 238 25.76 -6.67 33.59
C LYS A 238 24.40 -6.98 34.23
N PRO A 239 23.57 -7.85 33.63
CA PRO A 239 22.27 -8.22 34.19
C PRO A 239 22.34 -8.75 35.63
N SER A 240 23.40 -9.48 36.00
CA SER A 240 23.56 -10.02 37.35
C SER A 240 23.73 -8.95 38.44
N ASP A 241 24.03 -7.70 38.09
CA ASP A 241 24.11 -6.58 39.06
C ASP A 241 22.73 -6.27 39.69
N VAL A 242 21.65 -6.73 39.04
CA VAL A 242 20.24 -6.54 39.42
C VAL A 242 19.46 -7.86 39.51
N GLY A 243 20.16 -8.98 39.64
CA GLY A 243 19.55 -10.31 39.83
C GLY A 243 19.56 -11.22 38.61
N GLY A 244 19.91 -10.72 37.41
CA GLY A 244 20.00 -11.51 36.18
C GLY A 244 18.70 -11.53 35.36
N TYR A 245 18.68 -12.37 34.32
CA TYR A 245 17.49 -12.56 33.50
C TYR A 245 16.45 -13.39 34.26
N PRO A 246 15.16 -13.03 34.20
CA PRO A 246 14.11 -13.83 34.81
C PRO A 246 13.98 -15.19 34.10
N GLU A 247 13.63 -16.22 34.86
CA GLU A 247 13.24 -17.51 34.30
C GLU A 247 11.75 -17.45 33.93
N TYR A 248 11.46 -17.43 32.63
CA TYR A 248 10.08 -17.47 32.15
C TYR A 248 9.57 -18.91 32.18
N LYS A 249 8.45 -19.11 32.87
CA LYS A 249 7.72 -20.37 32.89
C LYS A 249 6.53 -20.27 31.94
N THR A 250 6.28 -21.34 31.19
CA THR A 250 5.08 -21.43 30.37
C THR A 250 3.88 -21.76 31.25
N TYR A 251 2.81 -20.98 31.12
CA TYR A 251 1.54 -21.21 31.80
C TYR A 251 0.41 -21.02 30.79
N ASN A 252 -0.79 -21.52 31.09
CA ASN A 252 -1.99 -21.34 30.26
C ASN A 252 -1.76 -21.71 28.79
N GLN A 253 -1.14 -22.87 28.53
CA GLN A 253 -0.97 -23.36 27.16
C GLN A 253 -2.34 -23.51 26.51
N VAL A 254 -2.51 -22.83 25.39
CA VAL A 254 -3.65 -22.99 24.48
C VAL A 254 -3.35 -24.11 23.49
N THR A 255 -4.39 -24.61 22.82
CA THR A 255 -4.19 -25.50 21.68
C THR A 255 -4.05 -24.62 20.45
N ASP A 256 -3.00 -24.84 19.67
CA ASP A 256 -2.66 -24.10 18.45
C ASP A 256 -2.15 -25.15 17.46
N ASN A 257 -3.09 -25.80 16.76
CA ASN A 257 -2.79 -26.99 15.95
C ASN A 257 -2.01 -26.68 14.67
N ASP A 258 -2.24 -25.51 14.08
CA ASP A 258 -1.64 -25.09 12.82
C ASP A 258 -0.44 -24.15 13.00
N HIS A 259 -0.12 -23.81 14.25
CA HIS A 259 1.02 -23.00 14.68
C HIS A 259 0.97 -21.57 14.14
N ASP A 260 -0.24 -21.02 14.13
CA ASP A 260 -0.51 -19.70 13.59
C ASP A 260 -0.38 -18.60 14.65
N GLY A 261 -0.35 -18.98 15.93
CA GLY A 261 -0.22 -18.12 17.11
C GLY A 261 -1.54 -17.81 17.83
N MET A 262 -2.65 -18.43 17.43
CA MET A 262 -3.99 -18.28 18.02
C MET A 262 -4.43 -19.55 18.75
N ASP A 263 -5.40 -19.41 19.66
CA ASP A 263 -6.03 -20.55 20.34
C ASP A 263 -7.14 -21.12 19.45
N ASP A 264 -7.12 -22.42 19.17
CA ASP A 264 -8.15 -23.13 18.41
C ASP A 264 -9.57 -22.78 18.88
N ALA A 265 -9.77 -22.67 20.21
CA ALA A 265 -11.08 -22.36 20.78
C ALA A 265 -11.53 -20.93 20.46
N TRP A 266 -10.59 -19.99 20.34
CA TRP A 266 -10.83 -18.62 19.92
C TRP A 266 -11.16 -18.57 18.42
N GLU A 267 -10.42 -19.31 17.61
CA GLU A 267 -10.66 -19.41 16.17
C GLU A 267 -12.06 -19.93 15.85
N VAL A 268 -12.43 -21.07 16.44
CA VAL A 268 -13.77 -21.66 16.26
C VAL A 268 -14.87 -20.70 16.70
N LYS A 269 -14.66 -19.96 17.79
CA LYS A 269 -15.64 -18.98 18.29
C LYS A 269 -15.91 -17.88 17.27
N TYR A 270 -14.90 -17.46 16.50
CA TYR A 270 -15.02 -16.39 15.52
C TYR A 270 -15.16 -16.87 14.07
N GLY A 271 -15.24 -18.18 13.84
CA GLY A 271 -15.48 -18.77 12.51
C GLY A 271 -14.23 -18.90 11.65
N LEU A 272 -13.06 -18.96 12.28
CA LEU A 272 -11.79 -19.34 11.66
C LEU A 272 -11.61 -20.86 11.69
N ASP A 273 -10.65 -21.38 10.92
CA ASP A 273 -10.36 -22.81 10.78
C ASP A 273 -9.04 -23.16 11.50
N PRO A 274 -9.08 -23.87 12.64
CA PRO A 274 -7.88 -24.24 13.43
C PRO A 274 -6.86 -25.16 12.74
N ALA A 275 -7.06 -25.44 11.45
CA ALA A 275 -6.13 -26.18 10.61
C ALA A 275 -5.53 -25.29 9.48
N ASN A 276 -5.80 -23.98 9.48
CA ASN A 276 -5.48 -23.06 8.39
C ASN A 276 -4.74 -21.80 8.86
N ALA A 277 -3.42 -21.94 9.07
CA ALA A 277 -2.58 -20.87 9.59
C ALA A 277 -2.51 -19.58 8.74
N ALA A 278 -3.09 -19.59 7.53
CA ALA A 278 -3.18 -18.41 6.68
C ALA A 278 -4.29 -17.44 7.11
N ASP A 279 -5.36 -17.93 7.75
CA ASP A 279 -6.54 -17.13 8.09
C ASP A 279 -6.30 -16.16 9.27
N ARG A 280 -5.22 -16.36 10.04
CA ARG A 280 -4.64 -15.36 10.94
C ARG A 280 -4.47 -13.98 10.31
N ASN A 281 -4.25 -13.93 8.99
CA ASN A 281 -4.05 -12.70 8.22
C ASN A 281 -5.38 -12.09 7.70
N LEU A 282 -6.53 -12.72 7.97
CA LEU A 282 -7.81 -12.14 7.59
C LEU A 282 -7.99 -10.80 8.30
N ILE A 283 -8.29 -9.78 7.51
CA ILE A 283 -8.44 -8.41 7.99
C ILE A 283 -9.85 -8.21 8.52
N LEU A 284 -9.94 -7.63 9.70
CA LEU A 284 -11.17 -7.20 10.35
C LEU A 284 -11.61 -5.83 9.81
N ALA A 285 -12.87 -5.46 10.04
CA ALA A 285 -13.42 -4.15 9.70
C ALA A 285 -12.65 -2.99 10.37
N SER A 286 -11.97 -3.27 11.48
CA SER A 286 -11.06 -2.34 12.17
C SER A 286 -9.72 -2.12 11.46
N GLY A 287 -9.37 -2.96 10.48
CA GLY A 287 -8.08 -2.96 9.79
C GLY A 287 -7.02 -3.87 10.41
N TYR A 288 -7.24 -4.37 11.63
CA TYR A 288 -6.39 -5.37 12.26
C TYR A 288 -6.59 -6.75 11.64
N THR A 289 -5.57 -7.58 11.69
CA THR A 289 -5.65 -9.02 11.42
C THR A 289 -6.37 -9.76 12.56
N ALA A 290 -6.83 -10.99 12.28
CA ALA A 290 -7.33 -11.89 13.32
C ALA A 290 -6.28 -12.12 14.42
N LEU A 291 -5.02 -12.34 14.04
CA LEU A 291 -3.91 -12.51 14.98
C LEU A 291 -3.75 -11.30 15.90
N GLU A 292 -3.77 -10.10 15.34
CA GLU A 292 -3.66 -8.88 16.14
C GLU A 292 -4.85 -8.73 17.08
N ALA A 293 -6.07 -9.04 16.66
CA ALA A 293 -7.23 -9.02 17.55
C ALA A 293 -7.11 -10.04 18.70
N TYR A 294 -6.60 -11.23 18.42
CA TYR A 294 -6.33 -12.24 19.44
C TYR A 294 -5.28 -11.75 20.44
N ILE A 295 -4.10 -11.34 19.98
CA ILE A 295 -3.00 -10.89 20.85
C ILE A 295 -3.40 -9.67 21.68
N ASN A 296 -4.07 -8.68 21.09
CA ASN A 296 -4.57 -7.52 21.84
C ASN A 296 -5.65 -7.92 22.86
N GLY A 297 -6.49 -8.91 22.53
CA GLY A 297 -7.45 -9.51 23.45
C GLY A 297 -6.80 -10.15 24.68
N LEU A 298 -5.65 -10.82 24.51
CA LEU A 298 -4.85 -11.34 25.63
C LEU A 298 -4.31 -10.23 26.55
N CYS A 299 -4.05 -9.05 25.98
CA CYS A 299 -3.66 -7.85 26.71
C CYS A 299 -4.85 -7.09 27.34
N GLY A 300 -6.08 -7.60 27.21
CA GLY A 300 -7.29 -6.99 27.76
C GLY A 300 -7.91 -5.90 26.90
N GLU A 301 -7.42 -5.70 25.67
CA GLU A 301 -8.05 -4.80 24.70
C GLU A 301 -9.27 -5.48 24.05
N THR A 302 -10.24 -4.68 23.62
CA THR A 302 -11.44 -5.18 22.93
C THR A 302 -11.42 -4.71 21.48
N ILE A 303 -10.96 -5.59 20.59
CA ILE A 303 -11.10 -5.40 19.14
C ILE A 303 -12.31 -6.22 18.68
N ALA A 304 -13.26 -5.56 18.03
CA ALA A 304 -14.42 -6.24 17.46
C ALA A 304 -13.95 -7.19 16.34
N VAL A 305 -14.20 -8.49 16.50
CA VAL A 305 -13.86 -9.51 15.52
C VAL A 305 -14.99 -9.60 14.49
N GLU A 306 -15.03 -8.58 13.63
CA GLU A 306 -15.91 -8.51 12.47
C GLU A 306 -15.05 -8.52 11.22
N PHE A 307 -15.04 -9.61 10.46
CA PHE A 307 -14.20 -9.70 9.26
C PHE A 307 -14.58 -8.65 8.22
N ALA A 308 -13.58 -8.00 7.65
CA ALA A 308 -13.77 -7.08 6.55
C ALA A 308 -14.44 -7.82 5.38
N LYS A 309 -15.44 -7.18 4.78
CA LYS A 309 -16.07 -7.64 3.54
C LYS A 309 -15.57 -6.77 2.39
N PRO A 310 -14.36 -7.03 1.87
CA PRO A 310 -13.82 -6.23 0.76
C PRO A 310 -14.65 -6.39 -0.52
N TYR A 311 -15.44 -7.45 -0.60
CA TYR A 311 -16.35 -7.75 -1.69
C TYR A 311 -17.78 -7.78 -1.16
N ASP A 312 -18.70 -7.30 -1.99
CA ASP A 312 -20.12 -7.25 -1.70
C ASP A 312 -20.78 -8.60 -2.02
N LEU A 313 -20.26 -9.32 -3.02
CA LEU A 313 -20.68 -10.67 -3.44
C LEU A 313 -19.47 -11.54 -3.79
N VAL A 314 -19.58 -12.85 -3.58
CA VAL A 314 -18.58 -13.87 -3.97
C VAL A 314 -19.21 -14.93 -4.86
N VAL A 315 -18.55 -15.25 -5.97
CA VAL A 315 -18.92 -16.34 -6.89
C VAL A 315 -17.93 -17.48 -6.73
N ALA A 316 -18.41 -18.69 -6.42
CA ALA A 316 -17.59 -19.90 -6.35
C ALA A 316 -18.37 -21.13 -6.81
N GLN A 317 -17.86 -21.85 -7.81
CA GLN A 317 -18.55 -23.02 -8.39
C GLN A 317 -18.69 -24.19 -7.39
N ASP A 318 -17.84 -24.23 -6.36
CA ASP A 318 -17.86 -25.24 -5.28
C ASP A 318 -18.93 -24.98 -4.20
N GLY A 319 -19.67 -23.86 -4.30
CA GLY A 319 -20.69 -23.47 -3.33
C GLY A 319 -20.17 -22.73 -2.10
N SER A 320 -18.88 -22.39 -2.05
CA SER A 320 -18.27 -21.62 -0.95
C SER A 320 -18.52 -20.10 -1.03
N GLY A 321 -19.22 -19.63 -2.07
CA GLY A 321 -19.59 -18.22 -2.29
C GLY A 321 -21.10 -18.00 -2.22
N ASP A 322 -21.52 -16.75 -2.36
CA ASP A 322 -22.94 -16.35 -2.39
C ASP A 322 -23.66 -16.90 -3.64
N PHE A 323 -22.91 -17.09 -4.74
CA PHE A 323 -23.41 -17.59 -6.01
C PHE A 323 -22.48 -18.63 -6.62
N THR A 324 -23.01 -19.53 -7.44
CA THR A 324 -22.23 -20.51 -8.21
C THR A 324 -21.97 -20.09 -9.66
N THR A 325 -22.68 -19.08 -10.16
CA THR A 325 -22.54 -18.53 -11.52
C THR A 325 -22.26 -17.04 -11.48
N ILE A 326 -21.53 -16.54 -12.47
CA ILE A 326 -21.19 -15.12 -12.57
C ILE A 326 -22.46 -14.32 -12.94
N GLN A 327 -23.28 -14.82 -13.86
CA GLN A 327 -24.48 -14.10 -14.28
C GLN A 327 -25.44 -13.87 -13.11
N SER A 328 -25.65 -14.84 -12.21
CA SER A 328 -26.54 -14.66 -11.05
C SER A 328 -26.05 -13.56 -10.10
N ALA A 329 -24.73 -13.41 -9.92
CA ALA A 329 -24.17 -12.32 -9.11
C ALA A 329 -24.33 -10.96 -9.80
N LEU A 330 -24.12 -10.90 -11.12
CA LEU A 330 -24.37 -9.68 -11.92
C LEU A 330 -25.84 -9.27 -11.87
N ASP A 331 -26.77 -10.22 -11.89
CA ASP A 331 -28.21 -9.97 -11.81
C ASP A 331 -28.61 -9.43 -10.43
N ALA A 332 -28.03 -9.97 -9.36
CA ALA A 332 -28.28 -9.56 -7.97
C ALA A 332 -27.78 -8.16 -7.61
N ALA A 333 -26.74 -7.66 -8.30
CA ALA A 333 -26.23 -6.30 -8.06
C ALA A 333 -27.32 -5.23 -8.27
N PRO A 334 -27.46 -4.21 -7.42
CA PRO A 334 -28.50 -3.19 -7.60
C PRO A 334 -28.26 -2.31 -8.83
N ASP A 335 -29.32 -2.07 -9.61
CA ASP A 335 -29.30 -1.13 -10.75
C ASP A 335 -29.65 0.30 -10.30
N ASN A 336 -28.82 0.86 -9.42
CA ASN A 336 -29.06 2.15 -8.76
C ASN A 336 -27.85 3.10 -8.78
N GLY A 337 -26.82 2.79 -9.57
CA GLY A 337 -25.59 3.58 -9.66
C GLY A 337 -24.63 3.41 -8.48
N GLN A 338 -24.88 2.50 -7.53
CA GLN A 338 -23.91 2.14 -6.49
C GLN A 338 -22.95 1.05 -7.01
N ARG A 339 -21.68 1.14 -6.59
CA ARG A 339 -20.67 0.16 -6.98
C ARG A 339 -20.88 -1.15 -6.23
N THR A 340 -20.96 -2.26 -6.96
CA THR A 340 -20.93 -3.62 -6.41
C THR A 340 -19.60 -4.28 -6.77
N ARG A 341 -18.88 -4.78 -5.77
CA ARG A 341 -17.60 -5.49 -5.89
C ARG A 341 -17.86 -6.99 -5.79
N ILE A 342 -17.56 -7.71 -6.85
CA ILE A 342 -17.82 -9.14 -6.98
C ILE A 342 -16.48 -9.86 -7.08
N LEU A 343 -16.18 -10.74 -6.13
CA LEU A 343 -15.06 -11.68 -6.23
C LEU A 343 -15.51 -12.91 -7.00
N VAL A 344 -14.68 -13.39 -7.93
CA VAL A 344 -14.88 -14.64 -8.66
C VAL A 344 -13.73 -15.58 -8.34
N LYS A 345 -14.05 -16.71 -7.70
CA LYS A 345 -13.05 -17.73 -7.37
C LYS A 345 -12.57 -18.48 -8.60
N ASN A 346 -11.45 -19.18 -8.46
CA ASN A 346 -10.88 -20.01 -9.51
C ASN A 346 -11.91 -20.99 -10.08
N GLY A 347 -12.00 -21.06 -11.41
CA GLY A 347 -12.97 -21.88 -12.12
C GLY A 347 -13.05 -21.54 -13.61
N THR A 348 -13.52 -22.51 -14.40
CA THR A 348 -13.94 -22.26 -15.78
C THR A 348 -15.45 -22.12 -15.82
N TYR A 349 -15.89 -20.92 -16.14
CA TYR A 349 -17.28 -20.48 -16.21
C TYR A 349 -17.73 -20.51 -17.67
N GLU A 350 -18.38 -21.60 -18.08
CA GLU A 350 -19.02 -21.73 -19.40
C GLU A 350 -20.34 -20.93 -19.42
N GLU A 351 -20.23 -19.61 -19.43
CA GLU A 351 -21.36 -18.69 -19.34
C GLU A 351 -21.30 -17.62 -20.43
N LYS A 352 -22.48 -17.27 -20.96
CA LYS A 352 -22.67 -16.06 -21.76
C LYS A 352 -23.16 -14.92 -20.87
N LEU A 353 -22.32 -13.91 -20.68
CA LEU A 353 -22.53 -12.88 -19.66
C LEU A 353 -23.04 -11.55 -20.21
N PHE A 354 -23.84 -10.88 -19.39
CA PHE A 354 -24.54 -9.64 -19.73
C PHE A 354 -24.62 -8.68 -18.53
N ILE A 355 -24.18 -7.44 -18.74
CA ILE A 355 -24.59 -6.29 -17.90
C ILE A 355 -25.33 -5.32 -18.82
N GLY A 356 -26.67 -5.32 -18.74
CA GLY A 356 -27.50 -4.82 -19.84
C GLY A 356 -27.37 -5.72 -21.08
N ASP A 357 -27.91 -5.28 -22.22
CA ASP A 357 -27.90 -6.06 -23.45
C ASP A 357 -27.61 -5.18 -24.69
N ARG A 358 -27.84 -5.72 -25.89
CA ARG A 358 -27.66 -4.98 -27.13
C ARG A 358 -28.50 -3.70 -27.21
N TRP A 359 -29.72 -3.73 -26.71
CA TRP A 359 -30.74 -2.70 -26.88
C TRP A 359 -31.01 -1.90 -25.62
N LYS A 360 -30.69 -2.45 -24.46
CA LYS A 360 -30.93 -1.84 -23.15
C LYS A 360 -29.62 -1.65 -22.39
N SER A 361 -29.33 -0.43 -21.98
CA SER A 361 -28.24 -0.14 -21.03
C SER A 361 -28.69 -0.42 -19.61
N SER A 362 -27.74 -0.65 -18.72
CA SER A 362 -27.94 -0.69 -17.27
C SER A 362 -27.21 0.48 -16.59
N ASN A 363 -27.66 0.91 -15.41
CA ASN A 363 -26.97 1.86 -14.54
C ASN A 363 -26.18 1.15 -13.42
N LYS A 364 -26.07 -0.18 -13.45
CA LYS A 364 -25.19 -0.95 -12.55
C LYS A 364 -23.75 -0.46 -12.71
N ILE A 365 -23.05 -0.29 -11.59
CA ILE A 365 -21.61 -0.04 -11.55
C ILE A 365 -20.95 -1.28 -10.93
N ILE A 366 -20.18 -2.02 -11.71
CA ILE A 366 -19.62 -3.31 -11.28
C ILE A 366 -18.09 -3.26 -11.26
N SER A 367 -17.51 -3.80 -10.19
CA SER A 367 -16.13 -4.27 -10.17
C SER A 367 -16.14 -5.80 -10.11
N LEU A 368 -15.63 -6.47 -11.14
CA LEU A 368 -15.54 -7.93 -11.22
C LEU A 368 -14.07 -8.36 -11.08
N ILE A 369 -13.73 -9.00 -9.97
CA ILE A 369 -12.34 -9.33 -9.61
C ILE A 369 -12.17 -10.84 -9.53
N GLY A 370 -11.26 -11.41 -10.30
CA GLY A 370 -10.88 -12.82 -10.20
C GLY A 370 -9.79 -13.06 -9.16
N GLU A 371 -9.76 -14.28 -8.59
CA GLU A 371 -8.66 -14.74 -7.74
C GLU A 371 -7.32 -14.80 -8.50
N ASP A 372 -7.34 -15.25 -9.75
CA ASP A 372 -6.15 -15.49 -10.56
C ASP A 372 -6.51 -15.43 -12.05
N VAL A 373 -5.78 -14.62 -12.83
CA VAL A 373 -6.05 -14.38 -14.25
C VAL A 373 -6.01 -15.67 -15.08
N ASP A 374 -5.17 -16.64 -14.72
CA ASP A 374 -5.01 -17.90 -15.46
C ASP A 374 -6.02 -18.97 -15.06
N LYS A 375 -6.75 -18.76 -13.96
CA LYS A 375 -7.65 -19.77 -13.38
C LYS A 375 -9.10 -19.33 -13.32
N VAL A 376 -9.41 -18.04 -13.46
CA VAL A 376 -10.77 -17.53 -13.63
C VAL A 376 -11.02 -17.30 -15.12
N VAL A 377 -11.63 -18.28 -15.77
CA VAL A 377 -11.84 -18.29 -17.23
C VAL A 377 -13.32 -18.25 -17.54
N ILE A 378 -13.76 -17.24 -18.29
CA ILE A 378 -15.14 -17.09 -18.78
C ILE A 378 -15.12 -17.47 -20.27
N THR A 379 -15.91 -18.46 -20.67
CA THR A 379 -15.89 -18.97 -22.05
C THR A 379 -17.27 -19.21 -22.63
N TRP A 380 -17.43 -18.88 -23.92
CA TRP A 380 -18.64 -19.18 -24.69
C TRP A 380 -18.33 -19.21 -26.20
N ASP A 381 -18.82 -20.22 -26.92
CA ASP A 381 -18.55 -20.45 -28.36
C ASP A 381 -19.70 -19.97 -29.25
N ASP A 382 -19.90 -18.65 -29.32
CA ASP A 382 -20.80 -18.05 -30.32
C ASP A 382 -20.01 -17.31 -31.40
N TYR A 383 -20.59 -17.26 -32.60
CA TYR A 383 -19.99 -16.61 -33.76
C TYR A 383 -21.06 -15.99 -34.65
N ASN A 384 -20.67 -15.01 -35.45
CA ASN A 384 -21.54 -14.34 -36.41
C ASN A 384 -22.21 -15.36 -37.34
N GLY A 385 -23.53 -15.31 -37.40
CA GLY A 385 -24.35 -16.20 -38.20
C GLY A 385 -24.90 -17.44 -37.49
N LYS A 386 -24.46 -17.74 -36.27
CA LYS A 386 -25.00 -18.83 -35.44
C LYS A 386 -26.41 -18.48 -34.94
N MET A 387 -27.33 -19.44 -34.87
CA MET A 387 -28.60 -19.24 -34.17
C MET A 387 -28.37 -19.35 -32.65
N ILE A 388 -28.83 -18.35 -31.90
CA ILE A 388 -28.55 -18.23 -30.46
C ILE A 388 -29.79 -17.79 -29.69
N ASP A 389 -29.88 -18.21 -28.44
CA ASP A 389 -30.73 -17.58 -27.45
C ASP A 389 -30.06 -16.27 -26.99
N TYR A 390 -30.84 -15.20 -26.87
CA TYR A 390 -30.32 -13.88 -26.51
C TYR A 390 -31.27 -13.16 -25.54
N PRO A 391 -30.77 -12.48 -24.49
CA PRO A 391 -31.61 -11.76 -23.55
C PRO A 391 -32.58 -10.78 -24.23
N GLY A 392 -33.84 -10.80 -23.79
CA GLY A 392 -34.90 -9.93 -24.33
C GLY A 392 -35.44 -10.35 -25.70
N LYS A 393 -35.26 -11.62 -26.09
CA LYS A 393 -35.84 -12.22 -27.29
C LYS A 393 -36.57 -13.52 -26.94
N ASP A 394 -37.77 -13.67 -27.49
CA ASP A 394 -38.60 -14.86 -27.30
C ASP A 394 -38.17 -15.99 -28.24
N ASP A 395 -37.69 -15.65 -29.44
CA ASP A 395 -37.18 -16.59 -30.44
C ASP A 395 -35.66 -16.46 -30.59
N GLN A 396 -35.02 -17.54 -31.04
CA GLN A 396 -33.61 -17.52 -31.41
C GLN A 396 -33.34 -16.47 -32.49
N ILE A 397 -32.26 -15.74 -32.32
CA ILE A 397 -31.78 -14.78 -33.31
C ILE A 397 -30.54 -15.32 -34.01
N LYS A 398 -30.32 -14.87 -35.25
CA LYS A 398 -29.03 -15.02 -35.89
C LYS A 398 -28.04 -14.05 -35.26
N ALA A 399 -27.00 -14.58 -34.64
CA ALA A 399 -25.96 -13.79 -33.99
C ALA A 399 -25.25 -12.90 -35.02
N ASP A 400 -24.85 -11.70 -34.59
CA ASP A 400 -23.99 -10.81 -35.37
C ASP A 400 -22.81 -10.32 -34.53
N GLY A 401 -21.98 -9.45 -35.10
CA GLY A 401 -20.82 -8.83 -34.45
C GLY A 401 -21.14 -7.93 -33.24
N SER A 402 -22.31 -8.05 -32.62
CA SER A 402 -22.60 -7.45 -31.32
C SER A 402 -23.39 -8.37 -30.38
N THR A 403 -23.87 -9.52 -30.86
CA THR A 403 -24.63 -10.50 -30.06
C THR A 403 -23.90 -11.83 -29.90
N CYS A 404 -22.80 -12.08 -30.62
CA CYS A 404 -21.94 -13.25 -30.45
C CYS A 404 -20.89 -13.11 -29.32
N GLY A 405 -20.91 -12.01 -28.55
CA GLY A 405 -19.97 -11.79 -27.45
C GLY A 405 -20.14 -12.78 -26.30
N THR A 406 -19.03 -13.37 -25.82
CA THR A 406 -18.99 -14.14 -24.56
C THR A 406 -19.41 -13.27 -23.38
N PHE A 407 -18.90 -12.03 -23.32
CA PHE A 407 -19.30 -11.06 -22.30
C PHE A 407 -19.66 -9.71 -22.93
N THR A 408 -20.93 -9.28 -22.76
CA THR A 408 -21.43 -7.97 -23.20
C THR A 408 -21.64 -7.02 -22.02
N ILE A 409 -21.01 -5.85 -22.06
CA ILE A 409 -21.08 -4.84 -20.99
C ILE A 409 -21.63 -3.53 -21.55
N ASN A 410 -22.92 -3.27 -21.29
CA ASN A 410 -23.64 -2.06 -21.63
C ASN A 410 -24.05 -1.28 -20.37
N ALA A 411 -23.07 -0.96 -19.54
CA ALA A 411 -23.22 -0.20 -18.29
C ALA A 411 -21.97 0.66 -18.04
N PRO A 412 -22.07 1.82 -17.37
CA PRO A 412 -20.93 2.71 -17.15
C PRO A 412 -19.98 2.21 -16.04
N ASP A 413 -18.77 2.75 -16.00
CA ASP A 413 -17.85 2.66 -14.85
C ASP A 413 -17.49 1.23 -14.42
N PHE A 414 -17.49 0.30 -15.39
CA PHE A 414 -17.12 -1.11 -15.21
C PHE A 414 -15.62 -1.28 -14.95
N TYR A 415 -15.29 -2.07 -13.93
CA TYR A 415 -13.93 -2.48 -13.61
C TYR A 415 -13.82 -4.01 -13.69
N MET A 416 -12.75 -4.52 -14.30
CA MET A 416 -12.43 -5.95 -14.27
C MET A 416 -10.95 -6.19 -14.02
N GLU A 417 -10.64 -7.15 -13.16
CA GLU A 417 -9.27 -7.51 -12.80
C GLU A 417 -9.09 -9.01 -12.64
N ASN A 418 -7.93 -9.54 -13.07
CA ASN A 418 -7.53 -10.94 -12.88
C ASN A 418 -8.52 -11.96 -13.48
N ILE A 419 -9.08 -11.67 -14.65
CA ILE A 419 -10.03 -12.56 -15.32
C ILE A 419 -9.61 -12.78 -16.78
N THR A 420 -9.74 -14.02 -17.25
CA THR A 420 -9.68 -14.37 -18.66
C THR A 420 -11.09 -14.44 -19.25
N VAL A 421 -11.35 -13.69 -20.31
CA VAL A 421 -12.58 -13.81 -21.13
C VAL A 421 -12.18 -14.35 -22.50
N MET A 422 -12.77 -15.46 -22.92
CA MET A 422 -12.39 -16.11 -24.16
C MET A 422 -13.58 -16.56 -25.01
N ASN A 423 -13.41 -16.43 -26.32
CA ASN A 423 -14.28 -17.06 -27.30
C ASN A 423 -13.45 -18.02 -28.17
N PRO A 424 -13.64 -19.35 -28.03
CA PRO A 424 -12.80 -20.34 -28.71
C PRO A 424 -13.14 -20.49 -30.20
N SER A 425 -14.22 -19.88 -30.68
CA SER A 425 -14.72 -20.12 -32.04
C SER A 425 -13.72 -19.74 -33.12
N THR A 426 -13.62 -20.56 -34.16
CA THR A 426 -12.86 -20.29 -35.38
C THR A 426 -13.75 -20.21 -36.63
N GLN A 427 -15.07 -20.26 -36.47
CA GLN A 427 -16.01 -20.44 -37.59
C GLN A 427 -16.29 -19.13 -38.37
N ALA A 428 -16.38 -18.00 -37.66
CA ALA A 428 -16.61 -16.67 -38.21
C ALA A 428 -16.13 -15.61 -37.20
N GLN A 429 -16.56 -14.36 -37.33
CA GLN A 429 -16.33 -13.32 -36.32
C GLN A 429 -16.88 -13.77 -34.95
N ALA A 430 -16.04 -13.78 -33.93
CA ALA A 430 -16.36 -14.36 -32.63
C ALA A 430 -15.74 -13.50 -31.52
N ILE A 431 -16.62 -12.79 -30.82
CA ILE A 431 -16.21 -11.78 -29.84
C ILE A 431 -16.06 -12.44 -28.48
N ALA A 432 -14.93 -12.23 -27.82
CA ALA A 432 -14.76 -12.57 -26.41
C ALA A 432 -15.38 -11.46 -25.55
N LEU A 433 -14.96 -10.21 -25.75
CA LEU A 433 -15.40 -9.08 -24.93
C LEU A 433 -16.02 -7.97 -25.79
N CYS A 434 -17.31 -7.68 -25.57
CA CYS A 434 -18.04 -6.59 -26.20
C CYS A 434 -18.35 -5.48 -25.20
N GLN A 435 -17.58 -4.39 -25.24
CA GLN A 435 -17.79 -3.22 -24.40
C GLN A 435 -18.61 -2.14 -25.12
N LYS A 436 -19.63 -1.62 -24.43
CA LYS A 436 -20.57 -0.62 -24.96
C LYS A 436 -20.78 0.57 -24.02
N GLY A 437 -20.56 0.37 -22.72
CA GLY A 437 -20.58 1.40 -21.71
C GLY A 437 -19.42 2.38 -21.82
N ASP A 438 -19.35 3.36 -20.93
CA ASP A 438 -18.31 4.39 -20.90
C ASP A 438 -17.47 4.28 -19.63
N ARG A 439 -16.18 4.66 -19.71
CA ARG A 439 -15.22 4.69 -18.60
C ARG A 439 -14.95 3.32 -18.00
N HIS A 440 -14.67 2.31 -18.84
CA HIS A 440 -14.25 1.01 -18.31
C HIS A 440 -12.75 0.96 -18.06
N VAL A 441 -12.37 0.17 -17.06
CA VAL A 441 -10.98 -0.12 -16.72
C VAL A 441 -10.79 -1.62 -16.61
N LEU A 442 -9.83 -2.16 -17.36
CA LEU A 442 -9.39 -3.55 -17.25
C LEU A 442 -7.94 -3.58 -16.77
N LYS A 443 -7.65 -4.41 -15.77
CA LYS A 443 -6.30 -4.59 -15.23
C LYS A 443 -5.95 -6.08 -15.17
N ASN A 444 -4.78 -6.46 -15.67
CA ASN A 444 -4.33 -7.85 -15.58
C ASN A 444 -5.38 -8.87 -16.06
N CYS A 445 -6.00 -8.59 -17.21
CA CYS A 445 -7.02 -9.46 -17.82
C CYS A 445 -6.49 -10.09 -19.10
N LYS A 446 -7.04 -11.24 -19.49
CA LYS A 446 -6.82 -11.83 -20.82
C LYS A 446 -8.10 -11.79 -21.64
N ILE A 447 -8.01 -11.33 -22.88
CA ILE A 447 -9.13 -11.28 -23.82
C ILE A 447 -8.74 -12.10 -25.05
N LEU A 448 -9.24 -13.32 -25.14
CA LEU A 448 -8.70 -14.34 -26.04
C LEU A 448 -9.71 -14.74 -27.10
N GLY A 449 -9.31 -14.73 -28.37
CA GLY A 449 -10.19 -15.13 -29.46
C GLY A 449 -9.46 -15.28 -30.79
N ASN A 450 -10.22 -15.16 -31.88
CA ASN A 450 -9.71 -15.31 -33.24
C ASN A 450 -9.98 -14.04 -34.06
N GLN A 451 -11.04 -14.05 -34.86
CA GLN A 451 -11.47 -12.87 -35.59
C GLN A 451 -12.45 -12.07 -34.72
N ASP A 452 -12.29 -10.75 -34.68
CA ASP A 452 -13.15 -9.83 -33.90
C ASP A 452 -13.11 -10.07 -32.37
N THR A 453 -11.98 -10.51 -31.80
CA THR A 453 -11.85 -10.86 -30.38
C THR A 453 -12.42 -9.81 -29.42
N HIS A 454 -12.05 -8.54 -29.60
CA HIS A 454 -12.39 -7.47 -28.69
C HIS A 454 -13.06 -6.30 -29.42
N ARG A 455 -14.33 -6.08 -29.07
CA ARG A 455 -15.17 -5.04 -29.65
C ARG A 455 -15.37 -3.89 -28.67
N THR A 456 -15.06 -2.69 -29.12
CA THR A 456 -15.29 -1.43 -28.40
C THR A 456 -16.45 -0.64 -29.03
N LYS A 457 -16.74 0.57 -28.55
CA LYS A 457 -17.87 1.37 -29.03
C LYS A 457 -17.51 2.84 -29.23
N LYS A 458 -17.80 3.38 -30.42
CA LYS A 458 -17.70 4.81 -30.75
C LYS A 458 -18.25 5.72 -29.66
N GLY A 459 -17.47 6.75 -29.30
CA GLY A 459 -17.84 7.78 -28.31
C GLY A 459 -17.70 7.35 -26.85
N ARG A 460 -17.05 6.21 -26.59
CA ARG A 460 -16.79 5.67 -25.25
C ARG A 460 -15.30 5.63 -24.93
N ARG A 461 -14.96 5.58 -23.64
CA ARG A 461 -13.59 5.59 -23.12
C ARG A 461 -13.25 4.29 -22.39
N TYR A 462 -12.06 3.77 -22.67
CA TYR A 462 -11.58 2.50 -22.12
C TYR A 462 -10.09 2.58 -21.78
N PHE A 463 -9.70 2.03 -20.63
CA PHE A 463 -8.30 1.90 -20.21
C PHE A 463 -7.97 0.44 -19.91
N TYR A 464 -6.85 -0.03 -20.44
CA TYR A 464 -6.35 -1.38 -20.24
C TYR A 464 -4.93 -1.29 -19.69
N TYR A 465 -4.68 -1.94 -18.56
CA TYR A 465 -3.40 -1.97 -17.91
C TYR A 465 -2.92 -3.41 -17.71
N ASN A 466 -1.72 -3.73 -18.19
CA ASN A 466 -1.14 -5.06 -18.01
C ASN A 466 -2.04 -6.20 -18.53
N CYS A 467 -2.77 -5.98 -19.63
CA CYS A 467 -3.69 -6.98 -20.18
C CYS A 467 -3.05 -7.76 -21.34
N GLU A 468 -3.51 -8.98 -21.58
CA GLU A 468 -3.23 -9.74 -22.80
C GLU A 468 -4.45 -9.72 -23.72
N ILE A 469 -4.26 -9.38 -25.00
CA ILE A 469 -5.32 -9.43 -26.00
C ILE A 469 -4.83 -10.27 -27.18
N GLU A 470 -5.53 -11.38 -27.45
CA GLU A 470 -5.13 -12.36 -28.46
C GLU A 470 -6.13 -12.46 -29.62
N GLY A 471 -5.64 -12.43 -30.85
CA GLY A 471 -6.45 -12.76 -32.01
C GLY A 471 -5.70 -12.76 -33.34
N GLY A 472 -6.46 -12.77 -34.42
CA GLY A 472 -5.96 -12.89 -35.78
C GLY A 472 -6.35 -11.73 -36.68
N VAL A 473 -7.62 -11.71 -37.08
CA VAL A 473 -8.15 -10.72 -38.02
C VAL A 473 -8.98 -9.72 -37.24
N ASP A 474 -8.64 -8.43 -37.36
CA ASP A 474 -9.38 -7.30 -36.80
C ASP A 474 -9.69 -7.48 -35.30
N PHE A 475 -8.73 -8.02 -34.53
CA PHE A 475 -9.05 -8.54 -33.20
C PHE A 475 -9.21 -7.46 -32.12
N ILE A 476 -8.82 -6.22 -32.41
CA ILE A 476 -9.21 -5.02 -31.65
C ILE A 476 -9.90 -4.05 -32.62
N TYR A 477 -11.21 -3.90 -32.51
CA TYR A 477 -11.98 -3.19 -33.55
C TYR A 477 -13.16 -2.37 -33.02
N ALA A 478 -13.82 -1.70 -33.97
CA ALA A 478 -14.83 -0.67 -33.77
C ALA A 478 -14.23 0.63 -33.25
N GLY A 479 -14.88 1.34 -32.33
CA GLY A 479 -14.53 2.73 -32.01
C GLY A 479 -14.41 3.01 -30.52
N GLY A 480 -14.08 4.25 -30.22
CA GLY A 480 -13.89 4.73 -28.85
C GLY A 480 -12.46 5.17 -28.63
N THR A 481 -12.25 5.90 -27.53
CA THR A 481 -10.93 6.30 -27.08
C THR A 481 -10.40 5.24 -26.14
N CYS A 482 -9.54 4.37 -26.68
CA CYS A 482 -8.97 3.24 -25.95
C CYS A 482 -7.50 3.50 -25.67
N TYR A 483 -7.08 3.29 -24.42
CA TYR A 483 -5.67 3.43 -24.04
C TYR A 483 -5.18 2.12 -23.41
N PHE A 484 -4.30 1.44 -24.14
CA PHE A 484 -3.64 0.21 -23.75
C PHE A 484 -2.25 0.55 -23.23
N TYR A 485 -1.98 0.24 -21.97
CA TYR A 485 -0.71 0.54 -21.32
C TYR A 485 -0.09 -0.75 -20.78
N GLN A 486 1.17 -1.00 -21.16
CA GLN A 486 1.92 -2.20 -20.74
C GLN A 486 1.19 -3.51 -21.04
N CYS A 487 0.46 -3.56 -22.16
CA CYS A 487 -0.29 -4.74 -22.57
C CYS A 487 0.53 -5.64 -23.50
N ASN A 488 0.22 -6.94 -23.49
CA ASN A 488 0.70 -7.91 -24.47
C ASN A 488 -0.37 -8.12 -25.55
N ILE A 489 -0.05 -7.81 -26.80
CA ILE A 489 -0.95 -7.87 -27.94
C ILE A 489 -0.49 -9.03 -28.83
N VAL A 490 -1.25 -10.13 -28.83
CA VAL A 490 -0.80 -11.44 -29.31
C VAL A 490 -1.49 -11.80 -30.63
N SER A 491 -0.72 -11.86 -31.71
CA SER A 491 -1.21 -12.41 -32.98
C SER A 491 -1.18 -13.94 -32.95
N ASN A 492 -2.31 -14.62 -33.20
CA ASN A 492 -2.38 -16.08 -33.27
C ASN A 492 -2.46 -16.65 -34.69
N LYS A 493 -2.61 -15.78 -35.70
CA LYS A 493 -2.52 -16.11 -37.13
C LYS A 493 -2.22 -14.83 -37.92
N ALA A 494 -1.94 -14.96 -39.21
CA ALA A 494 -1.80 -13.83 -40.12
C ALA A 494 -3.08 -12.97 -40.14
N GLY A 495 -2.93 -11.64 -40.07
CA GLY A 495 -4.08 -10.75 -40.02
C GLY A 495 -3.76 -9.31 -39.62
N TYR A 496 -4.63 -8.70 -38.81
CA TYR A 496 -4.64 -7.28 -38.53
C TYR A 496 -4.91 -7.06 -37.04
N VAL A 497 -4.02 -6.35 -36.36
CA VAL A 497 -4.16 -6.06 -34.93
C VAL A 497 -5.37 -5.16 -34.69
N THR A 498 -5.45 -4.03 -35.40
CA THR A 498 -6.57 -3.10 -35.26
C THR A 498 -7.43 -2.94 -36.51
N ALA A 499 -8.73 -2.72 -36.31
CA ALA A 499 -9.67 -2.25 -37.32
C ALA A 499 -10.58 -1.14 -36.77
N PRO A 500 -10.04 0.08 -36.58
CA PRO A 500 -10.80 1.16 -35.96
C PRO A 500 -11.86 1.75 -36.90
N GLU A 501 -13.04 2.06 -36.36
CA GLU A 501 -14.12 2.80 -37.01
C GLU A 501 -13.97 4.32 -36.80
N ASP A 502 -14.82 5.09 -37.47
CA ASP A 502 -14.89 6.55 -37.30
C ASP A 502 -15.09 6.98 -35.84
N VAL A 503 -14.23 7.86 -35.32
CA VAL A 503 -14.38 8.47 -33.98
C VAL A 503 -14.75 9.95 -34.06
N PRO A 504 -15.58 10.46 -33.14
CA PRO A 504 -16.01 11.86 -33.16
C PRO A 504 -14.95 12.83 -32.62
N SER A 505 -14.01 12.33 -31.80
CA SER A 505 -13.02 13.15 -31.11
C SER A 505 -11.69 13.14 -31.86
N PHE A 506 -11.18 14.34 -32.17
CA PHE A 506 -9.90 14.53 -32.82
C PHE A 506 -9.29 15.89 -32.46
N GLU A 507 -7.98 16.00 -32.65
CA GLU A 507 -7.25 17.27 -32.59
C GLU A 507 -6.68 17.64 -33.95
N LYS A 508 -6.61 18.95 -34.26
CA LYS A 508 -5.96 19.42 -35.49
C LYS A 508 -4.46 19.54 -35.25
N MET A 509 -3.66 18.73 -35.94
CA MET A 509 -2.21 18.82 -35.86
C MET A 509 -1.68 20.03 -36.63
N SER A 510 -0.48 20.50 -36.27
CA SER A 510 0.17 21.66 -36.90
C SER A 510 0.42 21.51 -38.41
N ASN A 511 0.47 20.27 -38.91
CA ASN A 511 0.57 19.94 -40.35
C ASN A 511 -0.79 19.93 -41.07
N GLY A 512 -1.87 20.32 -40.41
CA GLY A 512 -3.21 20.36 -40.97
C GLY A 512 -3.94 19.01 -41.05
N LYS A 513 -3.33 17.89 -40.61
CA LYS A 513 -4.02 16.59 -40.49
C LYS A 513 -4.75 16.47 -39.14
N ASN A 514 -5.71 15.56 -39.06
CA ASN A 514 -6.42 15.27 -37.82
C ASN A 514 -5.69 14.13 -37.07
N LEU A 515 -5.61 14.25 -35.74
CA LEU A 515 -5.27 13.17 -34.82
C LEU A 515 -6.57 12.65 -34.19
N TYR A 516 -7.10 11.57 -34.73
CA TYR A 516 -8.29 10.90 -34.22
C TYR A 516 -7.99 10.13 -32.95
N TYR A 517 -8.79 10.36 -31.90
CA TYR A 517 -8.63 9.71 -30.60
C TYR A 517 -9.29 8.33 -30.60
N GLY A 518 -8.74 7.42 -31.41
CA GLY A 518 -9.14 6.02 -31.49
C GLY A 518 -8.36 5.17 -30.49
N PHE A 519 -7.51 4.28 -31.00
CA PHE A 519 -6.74 3.35 -30.16
C PHE A 519 -5.32 3.86 -29.92
N PHE A 520 -4.89 3.85 -28.67
CA PHE A 520 -3.54 4.22 -28.26
C PHE A 520 -2.91 3.04 -27.53
N PHE A 521 -1.76 2.60 -28.03
CA PHE A 521 -0.94 1.57 -27.41
C PHE A 521 0.33 2.26 -26.92
N ASN A 522 0.61 2.15 -25.63
CA ASN A 522 1.81 2.73 -25.04
C ASN A 522 2.54 1.66 -24.23
N ASP A 523 3.85 1.55 -24.48
CA ASP A 523 4.72 0.58 -23.80
C ASP A 523 4.19 -0.87 -23.91
N CYS A 524 3.58 -1.22 -25.04
CA CYS A 524 3.00 -2.55 -25.27
C CYS A 524 3.96 -3.47 -26.03
N ASP A 525 3.80 -4.78 -25.80
CA ASP A 525 4.48 -5.83 -26.55
C ASP A 525 3.56 -6.36 -27.63
N LEU A 526 3.99 -6.34 -28.89
CA LEU A 526 3.31 -7.03 -29.99
C LEU A 526 4.04 -8.35 -30.24
N THR A 527 3.41 -9.44 -29.83
CA THR A 527 3.97 -10.80 -29.90
C THR A 527 3.11 -11.70 -30.78
N ALA A 528 3.61 -12.91 -31.07
CA ALA A 528 2.84 -13.87 -31.84
C ALA A 528 3.01 -15.30 -31.31
N LYS A 529 1.95 -16.10 -31.47
CA LYS A 529 2.00 -17.54 -31.20
C LYS A 529 2.93 -18.24 -32.20
N ALA A 530 3.38 -19.42 -31.83
CA ALA A 530 4.15 -20.29 -32.71
C ALA A 530 3.39 -20.54 -34.03
N GLY A 531 4.09 -20.45 -35.16
CA GLY A 531 3.52 -20.68 -36.49
C GLY A 531 3.03 -19.42 -37.22
N VAL A 532 2.98 -18.26 -36.56
CA VAL A 532 2.69 -16.98 -37.25
C VAL A 532 3.95 -16.51 -37.99
N GLY A 533 3.83 -16.35 -39.31
CA GLY A 533 4.96 -16.03 -40.18
C GLY A 533 5.49 -14.61 -40.00
N ALA A 534 6.78 -14.41 -40.30
CA ALA A 534 7.39 -13.08 -40.35
C ALA A 534 6.67 -12.19 -41.38
N GLY A 535 6.40 -10.93 -41.01
CA GLY A 535 5.70 -9.95 -41.85
C GLY A 535 4.27 -10.34 -42.27
N SER A 536 3.63 -11.29 -41.59
CA SER A 536 2.29 -11.77 -41.94
C SER A 536 1.14 -11.00 -41.29
N CYS A 537 1.42 -10.14 -40.31
CA CYS A 537 0.43 -9.32 -39.62
C CYS A 537 0.67 -7.83 -39.86
N TYR A 538 -0.39 -7.01 -39.83
CA TYR A 538 -0.30 -5.55 -39.86
C TYR A 538 -0.76 -4.97 -38.53
N LEU A 539 -0.23 -3.80 -38.16
CA LEU A 539 -0.69 -2.99 -37.01
C LEU A 539 -2.18 -2.64 -37.12
N GLY A 540 -2.68 -2.48 -38.35
CA GLY A 540 -4.11 -2.37 -38.58
C GLY A 540 -4.52 -2.00 -40.00
N ARG A 541 -5.83 -1.84 -40.19
CA ARG A 541 -6.47 -1.36 -41.42
C ARG A 541 -7.71 -0.53 -41.09
N PRO A 542 -8.11 0.45 -41.90
CA PRO A 542 -9.20 1.35 -41.54
C PRO A 542 -10.56 0.68 -41.78
N TRP A 543 -11.39 0.55 -40.73
CA TRP A 543 -12.80 0.19 -40.90
C TRP A 543 -13.67 1.44 -41.17
N GLY A 544 -13.20 2.62 -40.78
CA GLY A 544 -13.73 3.92 -41.19
C GLY A 544 -12.61 4.92 -41.52
N GLU A 545 -12.89 5.86 -42.43
CA GLU A 545 -11.93 6.85 -42.93
C GLU A 545 -11.49 7.87 -41.86
N LYS A 546 -12.30 8.11 -40.82
CA LYS A 546 -12.04 9.08 -39.74
C LYS A 546 -11.66 8.38 -38.44
N SER A 547 -10.70 7.46 -38.55
CA SER A 547 -10.28 6.56 -37.48
C SER A 547 -8.80 6.75 -37.11
N GLY A 548 -8.36 6.12 -36.02
CA GLY A 548 -6.97 6.26 -35.54
C GLY A 548 -6.49 5.06 -34.74
N SER A 549 -5.21 4.74 -34.92
CA SER A 549 -4.46 3.77 -34.12
C SER A 549 -3.02 4.27 -33.99
N VAL A 550 -2.57 4.44 -32.75
CA VAL A 550 -1.29 5.05 -32.42
C VAL A 550 -0.50 4.08 -31.55
N PHE A 551 0.70 3.71 -31.99
CA PHE A 551 1.63 2.85 -31.24
C PHE A 551 2.82 3.67 -30.76
N MET A 552 3.04 3.71 -29.44
CA MET A 552 4.07 4.52 -28.80
C MET A 552 4.94 3.65 -27.91
N ASN A 553 6.26 3.73 -28.06
CA ASN A 553 7.21 2.96 -27.25
C ASN A 553 6.94 1.44 -27.26
N CYS A 554 6.30 0.91 -28.32
CA CYS A 554 5.88 -0.48 -28.40
C CYS A 554 6.99 -1.35 -28.99
N ARG A 555 7.10 -2.61 -28.54
CA ARG A 555 8.07 -3.58 -29.05
C ARG A 555 7.40 -4.47 -30.08
N LEU A 556 7.90 -4.44 -31.32
CA LEU A 556 7.29 -5.13 -32.45
C LEU A 556 8.00 -6.45 -32.75
N GLY A 557 7.26 -7.55 -32.65
CA GLY A 557 7.70 -8.86 -33.10
C GLY A 557 7.89 -8.95 -34.62
N SER A 558 8.71 -9.89 -35.08
CA SER A 558 9.03 -10.08 -36.51
C SER A 558 7.84 -10.44 -37.41
N HIS A 559 6.71 -10.83 -36.81
CA HIS A 559 5.46 -11.09 -37.52
C HIS A 559 4.79 -9.80 -38.05
N ILE A 560 5.14 -8.62 -37.50
CA ILE A 560 4.62 -7.35 -37.97
C ILE A 560 5.26 -7.00 -39.32
N ASN A 561 4.42 -6.71 -40.31
CA ASN A 561 4.81 -6.35 -41.66
C ASN A 561 5.45 -4.95 -41.66
N ALA A 562 6.57 -4.80 -42.38
CA ALA A 562 7.30 -3.54 -42.48
C ALA A 562 6.49 -2.38 -43.10
N ALA A 563 5.39 -2.66 -43.81
CA ALA A 563 4.46 -1.63 -44.26
C ALA A 563 3.66 -0.99 -43.11
N GLY A 564 3.59 -1.64 -41.94
CA GLY A 564 2.82 -1.24 -40.77
C GLY A 564 1.31 -1.43 -40.95
N TRP A 565 0.75 -0.84 -41.99
CA TRP A 565 -0.70 -0.69 -42.20
C TRP A 565 -1.11 -1.16 -43.59
N THR A 566 -2.38 -1.51 -43.77
CA THR A 566 -2.94 -1.85 -45.08
C THR A 566 -4.35 -1.29 -45.30
N LYS A 567 -4.87 -1.42 -46.52
CA LYS A 567 -6.22 -1.00 -46.90
C LYS A 567 -7.28 -2.02 -46.50
N MET A 568 -8.53 -1.58 -46.33
CA MET A 568 -9.69 -2.45 -46.16
C MET A 568 -10.62 -2.30 -47.37
N GLY A 569 -10.56 -3.23 -48.32
CA GLY A 569 -11.28 -3.08 -49.59
C GLY A 569 -10.77 -1.88 -50.38
N GLU A 570 -11.66 -0.92 -50.66
CA GLU A 570 -11.33 0.37 -51.30
C GLU A 570 -10.92 1.46 -50.30
N GLU A 571 -11.24 1.29 -49.01
CA GLU A 571 -10.92 2.23 -47.94
C GLU A 571 -9.41 2.33 -47.74
N THR A 572 -8.88 3.56 -47.76
CA THR A 572 -7.45 3.81 -47.60
C THR A 572 -7.16 4.55 -46.30
N TRP A 573 -6.00 4.27 -45.70
CA TRP A 573 -5.56 4.88 -44.44
C TRP A 573 -5.19 6.37 -44.55
N LYS A 574 -5.33 7.00 -45.73
CA LYS A 574 -4.76 8.32 -46.04
C LYS A 574 -5.28 9.45 -45.15
N ASP A 575 -6.55 9.37 -44.77
CA ASP A 575 -7.21 10.36 -43.90
C ASP A 575 -7.30 9.89 -42.44
N CYS A 576 -6.78 8.70 -42.12
CA CYS A 576 -6.72 8.15 -40.77
C CYS A 576 -5.49 8.63 -39.99
N SER A 577 -5.52 8.44 -38.66
CA SER A 577 -4.38 8.68 -37.77
C SER A 577 -3.69 7.37 -37.41
N PHE A 578 -2.99 6.80 -38.38
CA PHE A 578 -2.18 5.58 -38.21
C PHE A 578 -0.72 5.97 -38.01
N LEU A 579 -0.28 5.92 -36.75
CA LEU A 579 0.95 6.56 -36.30
C LEU A 579 1.77 5.63 -35.43
N GLU A 580 3.09 5.78 -35.54
CA GLU A 580 4.07 5.16 -34.66
C GLU A 580 4.97 6.23 -34.04
N TYR A 581 5.39 6.04 -32.80
CA TYR A 581 6.33 6.92 -32.12
C TYR A 581 7.26 6.12 -31.22
N LYS A 582 8.56 6.13 -31.56
CA LYS A 582 9.60 5.40 -30.80
C LYS A 582 9.28 3.91 -30.60
N SER A 583 8.62 3.29 -31.58
CA SER A 583 8.49 1.84 -31.62
C SER A 583 9.88 1.19 -31.69
N LEU A 584 10.02 0.03 -31.07
CA LEU A 584 11.23 -0.75 -30.90
C LEU A 584 11.10 -2.09 -31.60
N THR A 585 12.22 -2.72 -31.95
CA THR A 585 12.28 -4.15 -32.25
C THR A 585 11.94 -4.97 -31.01
N ALA A 586 11.66 -6.26 -31.20
CA ALA A 586 11.34 -7.18 -30.09
C ALA A 586 12.41 -7.25 -28.99
N ASP A 587 13.69 -7.04 -29.32
CA ASP A 587 14.82 -7.00 -28.37
C ASP A 587 15.06 -5.60 -27.77
N GLY A 588 14.20 -4.63 -28.05
CA GLY A 588 14.23 -3.29 -27.46
C GLY A 588 15.14 -2.28 -28.18
N THR A 589 15.66 -2.61 -29.36
CA THR A 589 16.41 -1.63 -30.17
C THR A 589 15.48 -0.71 -30.97
N ALA A 590 15.93 0.48 -31.34
CA ALA A 590 15.11 1.40 -32.13
C ALA A 590 14.85 0.85 -33.54
N LEU A 591 13.60 0.94 -34.02
CA LEU A 591 13.29 0.67 -35.43
C LEU A 591 13.95 1.74 -36.32
N ALA A 592 14.53 1.28 -37.44
CA ALA A 592 15.31 2.10 -38.37
C ALA A 592 14.46 3.04 -39.23
#